data_AF-A0A936LBN1-F1
#
_entry.id   AF-A0A936LBN1-F1
#
_cell.length_a   1.000
_cell.length_b   1.000
_cell.length_c   1.000
_cell.angle_alpha   90.00
_cell.angle_beta   90.00
_cell.angle_gamma   90.00
#
_symmetry.space_group_name_H-M   'P 1'
#
loop_
_entity.id
_entity.type
_entity.pdbx_description
1 polymer ?
#
loop_
_entity_poly.entity_id
_entity_poly.type
_entity_poly.pdbx_seq_one_letter_code
_entity_poly.pdbx_strand_id
1 'polypeptide(L)'
;MARVTVEDCVQRVPNRFDLVMLAAQRARNIGAGATLTVDRDNDRNPVVALREIADGTIALKELENNLVQSLQKVPELDEPEDDKMDLGKLEQELAFEQGLQAAFDDADADELHVDDDDGEESDIEDDGEESDIEDDTDTPDIVIEDDEPEEAGGDGSGEPDGDGSREPDDEL
;
A
#
# COMPACT_ATOMS: atom_id res chain seq x y z
N MET A 1 2.56 -35.86 -2.52
CA MET A 1 3.01 -34.55 -2.01
C MET A 1 4.53 -34.46 -2.08
N ALA A 2 5.05 -33.88 -3.16
CA ALA A 2 6.47 -33.55 -3.25
C ALA A 2 6.69 -32.25 -2.47
N ARG A 3 7.47 -32.29 -1.40
CA ARG A 3 7.82 -31.08 -0.63
C ARG A 3 8.86 -30.29 -1.42
N VAL A 4 8.55 -29.05 -1.78
CA VAL A 4 9.54 -28.10 -2.31
C VAL A 4 10.44 -27.65 -1.17
N THR A 5 11.75 -27.58 -1.40
CA THR A 5 12.69 -27.04 -0.41
C THR A 5 13.27 -25.71 -0.87
N VAL A 6 13.86 -24.96 0.07
CA VAL A 6 14.45 -23.65 -0.23
C VAL A 6 15.68 -23.82 -1.14
N GLU A 7 16.37 -24.95 -1.05
CA GLU A 7 17.54 -25.29 -1.87
C GLU A 7 17.19 -25.36 -3.36
N ASP A 8 16.00 -25.83 -3.71
CA ASP A 8 15.53 -25.88 -5.10
C ASP A 8 15.24 -24.47 -5.64
N CYS A 9 14.70 -23.60 -4.80
CA CYS A 9 14.36 -22.23 -5.15
C CYS A 9 15.62 -21.36 -5.33
N VAL A 10 16.63 -21.55 -4.46
CA VAL A 10 17.87 -20.76 -4.47
C VAL A 10 18.75 -21.07 -5.69
N GLN A 11 18.58 -22.23 -6.32
CA GLN A 11 19.24 -22.52 -7.61
C GLN A 11 18.76 -21.60 -8.74
N ARG A 12 17.54 -21.06 -8.63
CA ARG A 12 16.93 -20.17 -9.62
C ARG A 12 17.11 -18.70 -9.25
N VAL A 13 16.89 -18.37 -7.97
CA VAL A 13 17.07 -17.03 -7.41
C VAL A 13 18.08 -17.11 -6.26
N PRO A 14 19.37 -16.81 -6.50
CA PRO A 14 20.42 -17.04 -5.50
C PRO A 14 20.27 -16.15 -4.26
N ASN A 15 19.65 -14.98 -4.42
CA ASN A 15 19.35 -14.10 -3.31
C ASN A 15 18.05 -14.53 -2.62
N ARG A 16 18.15 -14.89 -1.34
CA ARG A 16 17.01 -15.34 -0.54
C ARG A 16 15.98 -14.24 -0.29
N PHE A 17 16.41 -12.98 -0.20
CA PHE A 17 15.48 -11.86 -0.03
C PHE A 17 14.68 -11.62 -1.30
N ASP A 18 15.35 -11.62 -2.46
CA ASP A 18 14.69 -11.47 -3.76
C ASP A 18 13.74 -12.64 -4.01
N LEU A 19 14.14 -13.87 -3.63
CA LEU A 19 13.26 -15.04 -3.69
C LEU A 19 11.95 -14.81 -2.93
N VAL A 20 12.03 -14.32 -1.68
CA VAL A 20 10.84 -14.04 -0.87
C VAL A 20 9.99 -12.94 -1.51
N MET A 21 10.60 -11.86 -2.01
CA MET A 21 9.86 -10.77 -2.66
C MET A 21 9.15 -11.24 -3.94
N LEU A 22 9.83 -11.99 -4.79
CA LEU A 22 9.28 -12.53 -6.04
C LEU A 22 8.18 -13.56 -5.76
N ALA A 23 8.40 -14.49 -4.82
CA ALA A 23 7.40 -15.46 -4.41
C ALA A 23 6.15 -14.78 -3.86
N ALA A 24 6.30 -13.75 -3.03
CA ALA A 24 5.19 -12.96 -2.51
C ALA A 24 4.39 -12.28 -3.63
N GLN A 25 5.09 -11.64 -4.58
CA GLN A 25 4.44 -11.01 -5.73
C GLN A 25 3.68 -12.03 -6.59
N ARG A 26 4.29 -13.19 -6.84
CA ARG A 26 3.64 -14.26 -7.60
C ARG A 26 2.43 -14.83 -6.86
N ALA A 27 2.53 -15.02 -5.54
CA ALA A 27 1.41 -15.49 -4.72
C ALA A 27 0.22 -14.52 -4.75
N ARG A 28 0.47 -13.20 -4.80
CA ARG A 28 -0.58 -12.18 -5.00
C ARG A 28 -1.22 -12.30 -6.37
N ASN A 29 -0.42 -12.47 -7.43
CA ASN A 29 -0.94 -12.67 -8.79
C ASN A 29 -1.86 -13.90 -8.85
N ILE A 30 -1.44 -15.02 -8.23
CA ILE A 30 -2.27 -16.24 -8.12
C ILE A 30 -3.56 -15.95 -7.32
N GLY A 31 -3.46 -15.19 -6.23
CA GLY A 31 -4.63 -14.75 -5.44
C GLY A 31 -5.60 -13.88 -6.23
N ALA A 32 -5.09 -13.06 -7.16
CA ALA A 32 -5.88 -12.26 -8.09
C ALA A 32 -6.45 -13.06 -9.27
N GLY A 33 -6.24 -14.38 -9.33
CA GLY A 33 -6.77 -15.26 -10.37
C GLY A 33 -5.84 -15.51 -11.55
N ALA A 34 -4.55 -15.21 -11.44
CA ALA A 34 -3.58 -15.56 -12.48
C ALA A 34 -3.53 -17.09 -12.69
N THR A 35 -3.31 -17.51 -13.93
CA THR A 35 -3.22 -18.93 -14.30
C THR A 35 -2.00 -19.58 -13.66
N LEU A 36 -2.20 -20.78 -13.10
CA LEU A 36 -1.13 -21.63 -12.58
C LEU A 36 -0.47 -22.39 -13.73
N THR A 37 0.84 -22.58 -13.62
CA THR A 37 1.66 -23.37 -14.55
C THR A 37 2.01 -24.74 -13.99
N VAL A 38 1.71 -24.97 -12.71
CA VAL A 38 1.97 -26.21 -11.97
C VAL A 38 0.67 -26.66 -11.30
N ASP A 39 0.48 -27.97 -11.18
CA ASP A 39 -0.70 -28.55 -10.54
C ASP A 39 -0.77 -28.20 -9.05
N ARG A 40 -1.97 -27.80 -8.63
CA ARG A 40 -2.26 -27.40 -7.25
C ARG A 40 -2.51 -28.62 -6.38
N ASP A 41 -1.52 -28.99 -5.56
CA ASP A 41 -1.60 -30.13 -4.63
C ASP A 41 -2.11 -29.69 -3.24
N ASN A 42 -3.32 -29.11 -3.19
CA ASN A 42 -3.90 -28.47 -1.98
C ASN A 42 -3.00 -27.41 -1.31
N ASP A 43 -2.01 -26.92 -2.04
CA ASP A 43 -1.05 -25.95 -1.56
C ASP A 43 -1.64 -24.54 -1.49
N ARG A 44 -1.17 -23.76 -0.50
CA ARG A 44 -1.43 -22.31 -0.41
C ARG A 44 -0.69 -21.58 -1.53
N ASN A 45 -1.19 -20.41 -1.94
CA ASN A 45 -0.61 -19.62 -3.04
C ASN A 45 0.91 -19.37 -2.89
N PRO A 46 1.46 -19.08 -1.68
CA PRO A 46 2.92 -18.92 -1.52
C PRO A 46 3.71 -20.19 -1.83
N VAL A 47 3.19 -21.37 -1.49
CA VAL A 47 3.86 -22.65 -1.74
C VAL A 47 3.81 -23.00 -3.23
N VAL A 48 2.67 -22.76 -3.88
CA VAL A 48 2.54 -22.91 -5.33
C VAL A 48 3.51 -21.97 -6.06
N ALA A 49 3.64 -20.72 -5.62
CA ALA A 49 4.57 -19.76 -6.21
C ALA A 49 6.04 -20.23 -6.09
N LEU A 50 6.45 -20.77 -4.94
CA LEU A 50 7.79 -21.34 -4.77
C LEU A 50 8.03 -22.55 -5.68
N ARG A 51 7.02 -23.40 -5.87
CA ARG A 51 7.10 -24.53 -6.82
C ARG A 51 7.27 -24.04 -8.27
N GLU A 52 6.49 -23.06 -8.70
CA GLU A 52 6.64 -22.45 -10.03
C GLU A 52 8.02 -21.81 -10.23
N ILE A 53 8.59 -21.20 -9.19
CA ILE A 53 9.96 -20.65 -9.22
C ILE A 53 10.98 -21.78 -9.36
N ALA A 54 10.90 -22.83 -8.54
CA ALA A 54 11.82 -23.97 -8.58
C ALA A 54 11.80 -24.70 -9.94
N ASP A 55 10.59 -24.97 -10.46
CA ASP A 55 10.37 -25.60 -11.76
C ASP A 55 10.75 -24.66 -12.92
N GLY A 56 10.81 -23.35 -12.67
CA GLY A 56 11.19 -22.33 -13.64
C GLY A 56 10.18 -22.19 -14.78
N THR A 57 8.91 -22.44 -14.49
CA THR A 57 7.79 -22.33 -15.42
C THR A 57 7.34 -20.88 -15.63
N ILE A 58 7.81 -19.96 -14.78
CA ILE A 58 7.49 -18.54 -14.82
C ILE A 58 8.70 -17.70 -15.23
N ALA A 59 8.45 -16.61 -15.98
CA ALA A 59 9.47 -15.66 -16.37
C ALA A 59 9.83 -14.72 -15.21
N LEU A 60 10.94 -15.01 -14.52
CA LEU A 60 11.39 -14.22 -13.35
C LEU A 60 11.58 -12.73 -13.68
N LYS A 61 12.12 -12.41 -14.85
CA LYS A 61 12.33 -11.02 -15.28
C LYS A 61 11.04 -10.23 -15.43
N GLU A 62 9.98 -10.86 -15.93
CA GLU A 62 8.66 -10.22 -16.03
C GLU A 62 8.06 -10.02 -14.64
N LEU A 63 8.23 -11.00 -13.76
CA LEU A 63 7.78 -10.91 -12.37
C LEU A 63 8.50 -9.77 -11.62
N GLU A 64 9.81 -9.61 -11.82
CA GLU A 64 10.61 -8.49 -11.31
C GLU A 64 10.09 -7.14 -11.83
N ASN A 65 9.86 -7.02 -13.14
CA ASN A 65 9.33 -5.78 -13.71
C ASN A 65 7.96 -5.41 -13.13
N ASN A 66 7.07 -6.40 -13.01
CA ASN A 66 5.75 -6.20 -12.41
C ASN A 66 5.85 -5.79 -10.93
N LEU A 67 6.78 -6.38 -10.18
CA LEU A 67 7.04 -6.00 -8.80
C LEU A 67 7.49 -4.54 -8.71
N VAL A 68 8.46 -4.13 -9.54
CA VAL A 68 8.95 -2.75 -9.58
C VAL A 68 7.81 -1.78 -9.94
N GLN A 69 7.03 -2.09 -10.97
CA GLN A 69 5.89 -1.27 -11.38
C GLN A 69 4.85 -1.13 -10.25
N SER A 70 4.57 -2.20 -9.51
CA SER A 70 3.62 -2.16 -8.40
C SER A 70 4.07 -1.29 -7.22
N LEU A 71 5.38 -1.04 -7.10
CA LEU A 71 5.97 -0.23 -6.02
C LEU A 71 6.29 1.20 -6.46
N GLN A 72 6.29 1.47 -7.77
CA GLN A 72 6.48 2.83 -8.31
C GLN A 72 5.20 3.65 -8.12
N LYS A 73 5.22 4.60 -7.18
CA LYS A 73 4.18 5.62 -7.09
C LYS A 73 4.29 6.53 -8.31
N VAL A 74 3.22 6.61 -9.11
CA VAL A 74 3.10 7.65 -10.15
C VAL A 74 2.84 8.96 -9.39
N PRO A 75 3.75 9.95 -9.43
CA PRO A 75 3.42 11.25 -8.88
C PRO A 75 2.27 11.82 -9.72
N GLU A 76 1.17 12.18 -9.06
CA GLU A 76 0.15 13.01 -9.69
C GLU A 76 0.84 14.33 -10.05
N LEU A 77 0.94 14.60 -11.35
CA LEU A 77 1.39 15.91 -11.82
C LEU A 77 0.25 16.86 -11.44
N ASP A 78 0.45 17.67 -10.41
CA ASP A 78 -0.44 18.80 -10.13
C ASP A 78 -0.55 19.60 -11.42
N GLU A 79 -1.76 19.66 -11.99
CA GLU A 79 -2.04 20.59 -13.06
C GLU A 79 -1.69 21.99 -12.50
N PRO A 80 -0.90 22.82 -13.21
CA PRO A 80 -0.70 24.17 -12.74
C PRO A 80 -2.09 24.78 -12.64
N GLU A 81 -2.52 25.15 -11.43
CA GLU A 81 -3.69 26.00 -11.27
C GLU A 81 -3.38 27.24 -12.11
N ASP A 82 -4.04 27.37 -13.27
CA ASP A 82 -4.00 28.61 -14.02
C ASP A 82 -4.46 29.68 -13.03
N ASP A 83 -3.51 30.52 -12.59
CA ASP A 83 -3.75 31.73 -11.81
C ASP A 83 -4.76 32.59 -12.59
N LYS A 84 -6.04 32.27 -12.44
CA LYS A 84 -7.15 33.11 -12.86
C LYS A 84 -7.13 34.26 -11.87
N MET A 85 -6.22 35.21 -12.12
CA MET A 85 -6.30 36.55 -11.59
C MET A 85 -7.76 36.97 -11.74
N ASP A 86 -8.45 37.08 -10.62
CA ASP A 86 -9.85 37.44 -10.53
C ASP A 86 -9.96 38.89 -11.03
N LEU A 87 -10.19 39.05 -12.33
CA LEU A 87 -10.35 40.34 -13.00
C LEU A 87 -11.38 41.23 -12.28
N GLY A 88 -12.36 40.63 -11.59
CA GLY A 88 -13.33 41.35 -10.77
C GLY A 88 -12.73 41.97 -9.50
N LYS A 89 -11.76 41.30 -8.85
CA LYS A 89 -11.04 41.88 -7.69
C LYS A 89 -10.16 43.06 -8.11
N LEU A 90 -9.46 42.93 -9.24
CA LEU A 90 -8.66 44.01 -9.82
C LEU A 90 -9.51 45.23 -10.19
N GLU A 91 -10.71 45.01 -10.74
CA GLU A 91 -11.65 46.09 -11.09
C GLU A 91 -12.24 46.77 -9.84
N GLN A 92 -12.50 46.00 -8.76
CA GLN A 92 -12.97 46.50 -7.48
C GLN A 92 -11.91 47.32 -6.72
N GLU A 93 -10.64 46.91 -6.80
CA GLU A 93 -9.52 47.59 -6.15
C GLU A 93 -9.19 48.92 -6.86
N LEU A 94 -9.29 48.95 -8.20
CA LEU A 94 -9.15 50.17 -8.99
C LEU A 94 -10.31 51.17 -8.77
N ALA A 95 -11.52 50.66 -8.52
CA ALA A 95 -12.68 51.47 -8.16
C ALA A 95 -12.56 52.05 -6.74
N PHE A 96 -11.91 51.34 -5.80
CA PHE A 96 -11.65 51.82 -4.45
C PHE A 96 -10.66 52.98 -4.42
N GLU A 97 -9.58 52.92 -5.20
CA GLU A 97 -8.62 54.02 -5.35
C GLU A 97 -9.24 55.28 -5.99
N GLN A 98 -10.10 55.12 -7.00
CA GLN A 98 -10.78 56.24 -7.64
C GLN A 98 -11.85 56.88 -6.74
N GLY A 99 -12.52 56.09 -5.90
CA GLY A 99 -13.47 56.59 -4.90
C GLY A 99 -12.78 57.41 -3.81
N LEU A 100 -11.55 57.04 -3.44
CA LEU A 100 -10.77 57.76 -2.44
C LEU A 100 -10.23 59.10 -2.98
N GLN A 101 -9.83 59.15 -4.26
CA GLN A 101 -9.32 60.39 -4.88
C GLN A 101 -10.42 61.44 -5.13
N ALA A 102 -11.66 61.02 -5.37
CA ALA A 102 -12.81 61.93 -5.51
C ALA A 102 -13.23 62.57 -4.17
N ALA A 103 -12.89 61.96 -3.02
CA ALA A 103 -13.22 62.48 -1.70
C ALA A 103 -12.24 63.56 -1.18
N PHE A 104 -11.07 63.72 -1.82
CA PHE A 104 -10.04 64.68 -1.39
C PHE A 104 -10.05 66.01 -2.18
N ASP A 105 -10.80 66.12 -3.28
CA ASP A 105 -10.83 67.33 -4.13
C ASP A 105 -11.97 68.33 -3.79
N ASP A 106 -12.89 68.04 -2.85
CA ASP A 106 -14.07 68.91 -2.55
C ASP A 106 -14.19 69.38 -1.08
N ALA A 107 -13.16 69.21 -0.24
CA ALA A 107 -13.18 69.71 1.14
C ALA A 107 -12.22 70.90 1.31
N ASP A 108 -12.77 72.10 1.13
CA ASP A 108 -12.22 73.34 1.69
C ASP A 108 -11.90 73.13 3.19
N ALA A 109 -10.74 73.63 3.58
CA ALA A 109 -10.23 73.54 4.94
C ALA A 109 -11.12 74.32 5.91
N ASP A 110 -11.90 73.63 6.74
CA ASP A 110 -12.16 74.11 8.08
C ASP A 110 -12.57 72.98 9.05
N GLU A 111 -11.85 72.97 10.17
CA GLU A 111 -12.25 72.51 11.49
C GLU A 111 -12.88 71.11 11.64
N LEU A 112 -12.07 70.13 12.07
CA LEU A 112 -12.57 69.01 12.85
C LEU A 112 -11.78 68.87 14.16
N HIS A 113 -12.49 69.27 15.21
CA HIS A 113 -12.19 69.13 16.62
C HIS A 113 -12.03 67.63 16.96
N VAL A 114 -10.94 67.30 17.64
CA VAL A 114 -10.74 66.02 18.30
C VAL A 114 -11.30 66.17 19.70
N ASP A 115 -12.39 65.49 20.02
CA ASP A 115 -12.79 65.18 21.39
C ASP A 115 -13.51 63.82 21.43
N ASP A 116 -13.12 63.05 22.43
CA ASP A 116 -13.32 61.63 22.71
C ASP A 116 -14.79 61.15 22.84
N ASP A 117 -15.06 59.89 22.44
CA ASP A 117 -16.08 59.03 23.08
C ASP A 117 -15.88 57.53 22.77
N ASP A 118 -15.46 56.81 23.80
CA ASP A 118 -15.86 55.45 24.23
C ASP A 118 -15.71 54.19 23.35
N GLY A 119 -14.72 53.36 23.75
CA GLY A 119 -14.97 51.99 24.23
C GLY A 119 -15.25 50.86 23.22
N GLU A 120 -14.24 50.02 22.95
CA GLU A 120 -14.05 48.68 23.56
C GLU A 120 -12.89 47.96 22.84
N GLU A 121 -11.93 47.46 23.63
CA GLU A 121 -10.87 46.60 23.14
C GLU A 121 -11.47 45.22 22.87
N SER A 122 -11.35 44.72 21.64
CA SER A 122 -11.57 43.29 21.38
C SER A 122 -10.21 42.60 21.45
N ASP A 123 -9.96 41.99 22.61
CA ASP A 123 -8.96 40.94 22.78
C ASP A 123 -9.31 39.79 21.82
N ILE A 124 -8.62 39.72 20.69
CA ILE A 124 -8.57 38.49 19.89
C ILE A 124 -7.53 37.60 20.56
N GLU A 125 -8.02 36.63 21.34
CA GLU A 125 -7.24 35.47 21.77
C GLU A 125 -6.89 34.65 20.52
N ASP A 126 -5.59 34.49 20.29
CA ASP A 126 -4.98 33.57 19.33
C ASP A 126 -5.10 32.14 19.92
N ASP A 127 -6.22 31.47 19.67
CA ASP A 127 -6.35 30.05 19.89
C ASP A 127 -5.75 29.29 18.70
N GLY A 128 -4.45 29.05 18.80
CA GLY A 128 -3.78 28.08 17.95
C GLY A 128 -4.49 26.73 18.01
N GLU A 129 -5.18 26.38 16.93
CA GLU A 129 -5.64 25.02 16.69
C GLU A 129 -4.40 24.14 16.44
N GLU A 130 -3.85 23.57 17.51
CA GLU A 130 -3.16 22.29 17.40
C GLU A 130 -4.23 21.24 17.14
N SER A 131 -4.34 20.78 15.90
CA SER A 131 -5.12 19.59 15.58
C SER A 131 -4.45 18.39 16.24
N ASP A 132 -4.92 18.02 17.43
CA ASP A 132 -4.69 16.72 18.04
C ASP A 132 -5.25 15.65 17.09
N ILE A 133 -4.36 15.07 16.29
CA ILE A 133 -4.64 13.83 15.56
C ILE A 133 -4.86 12.75 16.62
N GLU A 134 -6.11 12.36 16.82
CA GLU A 134 -6.46 11.12 17.51
C GLU A 134 -5.94 9.96 16.64
N ASP A 135 -4.86 9.33 17.11
CA ASP A 135 -4.32 8.09 16.56
C ASP A 135 -5.29 6.95 16.91
N ASP A 136 -6.36 6.83 16.14
CA ASP A 136 -7.22 5.63 16.09
C ASP A 136 -6.44 4.48 15.44
N THR A 137 -5.35 4.04 16.08
CA THR A 137 -4.85 2.68 15.88
C THR A 137 -5.78 1.73 16.63
N ASP A 138 -6.93 1.48 16.02
CA ASP A 138 -7.75 0.30 16.30
C ASP A 138 -6.99 -0.91 15.74
N THR A 139 -5.87 -1.24 16.41
CA THR A 139 -5.16 -2.48 16.20
C THR A 139 -5.93 -3.50 17.01
N PRO A 140 -6.66 -4.45 16.38
CA PRO A 140 -7.32 -5.47 17.17
C PRO A 140 -6.24 -6.24 17.94
N ASP A 141 -6.38 -6.28 19.26
CA ASP A 141 -5.63 -7.19 20.12
C ASP A 141 -5.77 -8.59 19.53
N ILE A 142 -4.69 -9.11 18.94
CA ILE A 142 -4.61 -10.51 18.55
C ILE A 142 -4.56 -11.28 19.86
N VAL A 143 -5.74 -11.69 20.33
CA VAL A 143 -5.87 -12.73 21.34
C VAL A 143 -5.33 -13.99 20.68
N ILE A 144 -4.07 -14.32 21.00
CA ILE A 144 -3.56 -15.66 20.78
C ILE A 144 -4.32 -16.52 21.78
N GLU A 145 -5.44 -17.10 21.32
CA GLU A 145 -6.05 -18.22 22.01
C GLU A 145 -4.98 -19.32 22.01
N ASP A 146 -4.54 -19.71 23.22
CA ASP A 146 -3.69 -20.86 23.45
C ASP A 146 -4.42 -22.10 22.90
N ASP A 147 -4.13 -22.43 21.63
CA ASP A 147 -4.57 -23.65 20.98
C ASP A 147 -3.88 -24.81 21.70
N GLU A 148 -4.64 -25.46 22.58
CA GLU A 148 -4.17 -26.66 23.27
C GLU A 148 -3.78 -27.71 22.22
N PRO A 149 -2.59 -28.34 22.32
CA PRO A 149 -2.19 -29.35 21.36
C PRO A 149 -3.10 -30.57 21.50
N GLU A 150 -4.01 -30.75 20.53
CA GLU A 150 -4.75 -32.00 20.33
C GLU A 150 -3.76 -33.17 20.24
N GLU A 151 -3.93 -34.07 21.19
CA GLU A 151 -3.13 -35.26 21.45
C GLU A 151 -2.90 -36.10 20.19
N ALA A 152 -1.66 -36.56 20.05
CA ALA A 152 -1.20 -37.42 18.99
C ALA A 152 -2.00 -38.74 18.96
N GLY A 153 -2.89 -38.87 17.97
CA GLY A 153 -3.55 -40.13 17.64
C GLY A 153 -2.59 -41.12 16.98
N GLY A 154 -2.18 -42.12 17.75
CA GLY A 154 -2.21 -43.55 17.41
C GLY A 154 -1.69 -44.03 16.05
N ASP A 155 -0.43 -44.48 16.07
CA ASP A 155 0.06 -45.78 15.56
C ASP A 155 -0.76 -46.60 14.54
N GLY A 156 -0.96 -46.08 13.33
CA GLY A 156 -1.29 -46.91 12.16
C GLY A 156 -0.08 -47.63 11.57
N SER A 157 0.36 -48.72 12.22
CA SER A 157 1.33 -49.68 11.64
C SER A 157 0.69 -50.44 10.47
N GLY A 158 0.81 -49.87 9.27
CA GLY A 158 0.52 -50.56 8.01
C GLY A 158 1.82 -51.09 7.40
N GLU A 159 2.25 -52.28 7.83
CA GLU A 159 3.24 -53.07 7.10
C GLU A 159 2.65 -53.48 5.73
N PRO A 160 3.35 -53.22 4.61
CA PRO A 160 3.02 -53.85 3.34
C PRO A 160 3.74 -55.20 3.28
N ASP A 161 3.01 -56.30 3.53
CA ASP A 161 3.45 -57.64 3.16
C ASP A 161 3.46 -57.74 1.63
N GLY A 162 4.61 -57.41 1.07
CA GLY A 162 5.02 -57.78 -0.28
C GLY A 162 5.67 -59.16 -0.25
N ASP A 163 4.87 -60.20 -0.40
CA ASP A 163 5.25 -61.45 -1.07
C ASP A 163 4.19 -61.70 -2.16
N GLY A 164 4.40 -62.34 -3.29
CA GLY A 164 5.53 -63.07 -3.82
C GLY A 164 4.98 -63.81 -5.04
N SER A 165 5.49 -63.53 -6.25
CA SER A 165 5.30 -64.33 -7.48
C SER A 165 6.16 -63.71 -8.58
N ARG A 166 7.48 -63.97 -8.58
CA ARG A 166 8.11 -65.07 -9.35
C ARG A 166 8.08 -64.80 -10.86
N GLU A 167 9.08 -64.05 -11.33
CA GLU A 167 9.51 -64.09 -12.72
C GLU A 167 10.08 -65.49 -13.02
N PRO A 168 9.77 -66.11 -14.17
CA PRO A 168 10.52 -67.25 -14.65
C PRO A 168 11.66 -66.75 -15.53
N ASP A 169 12.88 -66.77 -14.98
CA ASP A 169 14.06 -67.05 -15.77
C ASP A 169 14.00 -68.53 -16.19
N ASP A 170 13.99 -68.81 -17.49
CA ASP A 170 15.02 -69.68 -18.06
C ASP A 170 14.97 -69.66 -19.59
N GLU A 171 16.12 -69.28 -20.13
CA GLU A 171 16.55 -69.51 -21.49
C GLU A 171 16.63 -71.02 -21.77
N LEU A 172 16.07 -71.46 -22.92
CA LEU A 172 16.65 -72.38 -23.92
C LEU A 172 15.58 -72.84 -24.92
#